data_AF-D2UBP5-F1
#
_entry.id   AF-D2UBP5-F1
#
_cell.length_a   1.000
_cell.length_b   1.000
_cell.length_c   1.000
_cell.angle_alpha   90.00
_cell.angle_beta   90.00
_cell.angle_gamma   90.00
#
_symmetry.space_group_name_H-M   'P 1'
#
loop_
_entity.id
_entity.type
_entity.pdbx_description
1 polymer ?
#
loop_
_entity_poly.entity_id
_entity_poly.type
_entity_poly.pdbx_seq_one_letter_code
_entity_poly.pdbx_strand_id
1 'polypeptide(L)'
;MPLVIDTEDQPASDLEALVEKLHQDRFDPTDHDSFVEVAPALKALGNNRTFLAEMICKELKDYRAIQLNNSYSPQVFMLYGPQRRGQSFLIRACLWASENEQIMKVSGTDPFFYYKPHDHNFNFMTVGYHGPGYWSDYYEYEYKDRIGYKGEDAGLKFVERSRLETGKIMLYRAFTDIHNQLPADKFSISLNIMENTMRSSVMDQYAFNVENGSISGVINRIGAAPLFHILAAHPDSESQDILEEIGRKHPIERVRMCAYHALASAKTSAEEALEIYAGIGDADPAFLREWSRIHTADIEKLISLPKVESGGMIC
;
A
#
# COMPACT_ATOMS: atom_id res chain seq x y z
N MET A 1 4.76 11.51 11.58
CA MET A 1 5.11 10.33 12.40
C MET A 1 3.82 9.78 13.00
N PRO A 2 3.70 8.45 13.11
CA PRO A 2 2.52 7.84 13.70
C PRO A 2 2.29 8.36 15.12
N LEU A 3 1.03 8.54 15.49
CA LEU A 3 0.66 9.03 16.81
C LEU A 3 0.96 7.96 17.86
N VAL A 4 1.77 8.29 18.86
CA VAL A 4 1.94 7.42 20.03
C VAL A 4 0.68 7.52 20.88
N ILE A 5 0.10 6.37 21.21
CA ILE A 5 -1.10 6.31 22.07
C ILE A 5 -0.65 5.81 23.44
N ASP A 6 -0.72 6.69 24.42
CA ASP A 6 -0.52 6.32 25.82
C ASP A 6 -1.77 5.63 26.35
N THR A 7 -1.59 4.43 26.89
CA THR A 7 -2.65 3.65 27.53
C THR A 7 -2.16 3.20 28.90
N GLU A 8 -3.06 3.17 29.88
CA GLU A 8 -2.78 2.50 31.14
C GLU A 8 -2.53 1.00 30.88
N ASP A 9 -1.72 0.37 31.72
CA ASP A 9 -1.48 -1.06 31.60
C ASP A 9 -2.79 -1.84 31.78
N GLN A 10 -2.94 -2.92 31.00
CA GLN A 10 -4.17 -3.70 30.94
C GLN A 10 -3.90 -5.13 31.36
N PRO A 11 -4.83 -5.81 32.06
CA PRO A 11 -4.73 -7.24 32.25
C PRO A 11 -4.70 -7.95 30.89
N ALA A 12 -3.98 -9.06 30.81
CA ALA A 12 -3.93 -9.87 29.59
C ALA A 12 -5.33 -10.32 29.15
N SER A 13 -5.61 -10.26 27.85
CA SER A 13 -6.87 -10.70 27.24
C SER A 13 -6.61 -11.50 25.96
N ASP A 14 -7.64 -12.10 25.39
CA ASP A 14 -7.54 -12.94 24.18
C ASP A 14 -7.96 -12.18 22.91
N LEU A 15 -7.74 -12.82 21.76
CA LEU A 15 -8.05 -12.21 20.46
C LEU A 15 -9.56 -12.08 20.28
N GLU A 16 -10.31 -13.05 20.78
CA GLU A 16 -11.77 -13.10 20.74
C GLU A 16 -12.38 -11.88 21.42
N ALA A 17 -11.88 -11.48 22.60
CA ALA A 17 -12.31 -10.29 23.32
C ALA A 17 -12.02 -9.00 22.56
N LEU A 18 -10.84 -8.88 21.92
CA LEU A 18 -10.54 -7.73 21.06
C LEU A 18 -11.50 -7.67 19.86
N VAL A 19 -11.71 -8.80 19.18
CA VAL A 19 -12.64 -8.88 18.04
C VAL A 19 -14.05 -8.52 18.46
N GLU A 20 -14.52 -9.04 19.59
CA GLU A 20 -15.85 -8.74 20.11
C GLU A 20 -15.99 -7.25 20.44
N LYS A 21 -14.99 -6.63 21.08
CA LYS A 21 -14.94 -5.18 21.35
C LYS A 21 -15.10 -4.38 20.05
N LEU A 22 -14.32 -4.69 19.01
CA LEU A 22 -14.35 -4.00 17.72
C LEU A 22 -15.74 -4.07 17.07
N HIS A 23 -16.44 -5.21 17.19
CA HIS A 23 -17.81 -5.35 16.67
C HIS A 23 -18.85 -4.63 17.54
N GLN A 24 -18.76 -4.75 18.86
CA GLN A 24 -19.71 -4.13 19.80
C GLN A 24 -19.67 -2.61 19.74
N ASP A 25 -18.48 -2.02 19.67
CA ASP A 25 -18.28 -0.58 19.59
C ASP A 25 -18.56 -0.02 18.18
N ARG A 26 -18.77 -0.89 17.18
CA ARG A 26 -18.90 -0.51 15.77
C ARG A 26 -17.68 0.27 15.27
N PHE A 27 -16.50 -0.27 15.55
CA PHE A 27 -15.22 0.34 15.21
C PHE A 27 -15.18 0.89 13.77
N ASP A 28 -14.96 2.21 13.66
CA ASP A 28 -14.73 2.89 12.39
C ASP A 28 -13.23 3.12 12.18
N PRO A 29 -12.56 2.31 11.34
CA PRO A 29 -11.12 2.44 11.10
C PRO A 29 -10.77 3.65 10.22
N THR A 30 -11.75 4.42 9.74
CA THR A 30 -11.49 5.69 9.04
C THR A 30 -11.31 6.85 10.01
N ASP A 31 -11.78 6.68 11.25
CA ASP A 31 -11.73 7.64 12.35
C ASP A 31 -10.59 7.31 13.33
N HIS A 32 -9.79 8.33 13.68
CA HIS A 32 -8.66 8.17 14.59
C HIS A 32 -9.11 8.01 16.04
N ASP A 33 -10.21 8.64 16.44
CA ASP A 33 -10.73 8.54 17.80
C ASP A 33 -11.22 7.12 18.09
N SER A 34 -11.89 6.49 17.12
CA SER A 34 -12.24 5.07 17.16
C SER A 34 -11.04 4.14 17.42
N PHE A 35 -9.84 4.45 16.91
CA PHE A 35 -8.62 3.70 17.25
C PHE A 35 -8.18 3.93 18.69
N VAL A 36 -8.22 5.18 19.16
CA VAL A 36 -7.86 5.53 20.54
C VAL A 36 -8.76 4.80 21.53
N GLU A 37 -10.07 4.71 21.25
CA GLU A 37 -11.05 4.01 22.10
C GLU A 37 -10.77 2.51 22.26
N VAL A 38 -10.27 1.84 21.20
CA VAL A 38 -9.97 0.40 21.22
C VAL A 38 -8.51 0.08 21.55
N ALA A 39 -7.65 1.09 21.71
CA ALA A 39 -6.23 0.91 22.06
C ALA A 39 -6.01 0.12 23.36
N PRO A 40 -6.80 0.30 24.44
CA PRO A 40 -6.70 -0.54 25.63
C PRO A 40 -6.98 -2.03 25.35
N ALA A 41 -7.92 -2.36 24.46
CA ALA A 41 -8.19 -3.76 24.10
C ALA A 41 -7.01 -4.37 23.33
N LEU A 42 -6.37 -3.60 22.44
CA LEU A 42 -5.15 -4.03 21.77
C LEU A 42 -3.97 -4.20 22.76
N LYS A 43 -3.86 -3.31 23.76
CA LYS A 43 -2.88 -3.42 24.85
C LYS A 43 -3.08 -4.72 25.64
N ALA A 44 -4.33 -5.04 25.99
CA ALA A 44 -4.69 -6.25 26.72
C ALA A 44 -4.32 -7.53 25.95
N LEU A 45 -4.61 -7.58 24.64
CA LEU A 45 -4.14 -8.68 23.77
C LEU A 45 -2.61 -8.72 23.70
N GLY A 46 -1.98 -7.55 23.54
CA GLY A 46 -0.53 -7.40 23.52
C GLY A 46 0.14 -7.86 24.81
N ASN A 47 -0.56 -7.89 25.94
CA ASN A 47 -0.07 -8.37 27.24
C ASN A 47 -0.23 -9.89 27.42
N ASN A 48 -1.06 -10.56 26.62
CA ASN A 48 -1.17 -12.01 26.62
C ASN A 48 0.01 -12.64 25.88
N ARG A 49 1.01 -13.15 26.61
CA ARG A 49 2.26 -13.65 25.98
C ARG A 49 2.15 -15.06 25.40
N THR A 50 1.01 -15.75 25.52
CA THR A 50 0.87 -17.15 25.08
C THR A 50 -0.09 -17.32 23.90
N PHE A 51 -1.08 -16.44 23.70
CA PHE A 51 -2.12 -16.64 22.68
C PHE A 51 -1.57 -16.91 21.28
N LEU A 52 -0.53 -16.18 20.86
CA LEU A 52 0.01 -16.32 19.50
C LEU A 52 0.65 -17.70 19.30
N ALA A 53 1.38 -18.19 20.31
CA ALA A 53 1.98 -19.52 20.27
C ALA A 53 0.91 -20.62 20.29
N GLU A 54 -0.14 -20.45 21.10
CA GLU A 54 -1.27 -21.38 21.17
C GLU A 54 -2.04 -21.45 19.83
N MET A 55 -2.29 -20.29 19.21
CA MET A 55 -2.92 -20.18 17.89
C MET A 55 -2.08 -20.85 16.81
N ILE A 56 -0.78 -20.54 16.73
CA ILE A 56 0.14 -21.17 15.76
C ILE A 56 0.20 -22.69 15.98
N CYS A 57 0.30 -23.15 17.23
CA CYS A 57 0.27 -24.57 17.56
C CYS A 57 -1.02 -25.25 17.06
N LYS A 58 -2.16 -24.56 17.15
CA LYS A 58 -3.45 -25.07 16.66
C LYS A 58 -3.46 -25.17 15.13
N GLU A 59 -2.99 -24.16 14.41
CA GLU A 59 -2.92 -24.18 12.93
C GLU A 59 -1.93 -25.23 12.42
N LEU A 60 -0.78 -25.40 13.08
CA LEU A 60 0.23 -26.39 12.69
C LEU A 60 -0.24 -27.85 12.81
N LYS A 61 -1.35 -28.13 13.51
CA LYS A 61 -1.99 -29.46 13.49
C LYS A 61 -2.43 -29.86 12.07
N ASP A 62 -2.74 -28.87 11.23
CA ASP A 62 -2.94 -29.04 9.79
C ASP A 62 -1.94 -28.16 9.01
N TYR A 63 -0.65 -28.46 9.18
CA TYR A 63 0.46 -27.70 8.59
C TYR A 63 0.38 -27.54 7.06
N ARG A 64 -0.42 -28.33 6.34
CA ARG A 64 -0.62 -28.21 4.89
C ARG A 64 -1.60 -27.11 4.51
N ALA A 65 -2.49 -26.76 5.43
CA ALA A 65 -3.52 -25.75 5.24
C ALA A 65 -3.26 -24.45 6.03
N ILE A 66 -2.06 -24.31 6.62
CA ILE A 66 -1.69 -23.13 7.39
C ILE A 66 -1.77 -21.88 6.51
N GLN A 67 -2.50 -20.86 6.98
CA GLN A 67 -2.56 -19.54 6.35
C GLN A 67 -2.92 -19.55 4.85
N LEU A 68 -3.70 -20.53 4.35
CA LEU A 68 -4.05 -20.67 2.92
C LEU A 68 -4.65 -19.40 2.28
N ASN A 69 -5.38 -18.61 3.07
CA ASN A 69 -6.04 -17.38 2.62
C ASN A 69 -5.22 -16.10 2.89
N ASN A 70 -3.98 -16.24 3.38
CA ASN A 70 -3.11 -15.10 3.64
C ASN A 70 -2.39 -14.66 2.35
N SER A 71 -2.78 -13.51 1.83
CA SER A 71 -2.21 -12.92 0.61
C SER A 71 -1.01 -12.01 0.86
N TYR A 72 -0.59 -11.84 2.11
CA TYR A 72 0.57 -11.03 2.47
C TYR A 72 1.89 -11.79 2.31
N SER A 73 3.01 -11.07 2.44
CA SER A 73 4.33 -11.69 2.48
C SER A 73 4.46 -12.64 3.70
N PRO A 74 5.48 -13.52 3.72
CA PRO A 74 5.75 -14.39 4.86
C PRO A 74 6.04 -13.67 6.19
N GLN A 75 6.21 -12.34 6.15
CA GLN A 75 6.30 -11.50 7.33
C GLN A 75 4.99 -11.47 8.14
N VAL A 76 3.85 -11.72 7.50
CA VAL A 76 2.55 -11.53 8.10
C VAL A 76 1.94 -12.87 8.47
N PHE A 77 1.49 -12.98 9.72
CA PHE A 77 0.59 -14.04 10.16
C PHE A 77 -0.80 -13.42 10.38
N MET A 78 -1.80 -13.87 9.64
CA MET A 78 -3.16 -13.37 9.72
C MET A 78 -3.84 -13.93 10.97
N LEU A 79 -4.25 -13.06 11.89
CA LEU A 79 -4.94 -13.44 13.13
C LEU A 79 -6.45 -13.42 12.96
N TYR A 80 -6.95 -12.43 12.23
CA TYR A 80 -8.37 -12.26 11.96
C TYR A 80 -8.57 -11.61 10.59
N GLY A 81 -8.88 -12.42 9.59
CA GLY A 81 -9.14 -11.96 8.23
C GLY A 81 -10.57 -11.47 8.01
N PRO A 82 -10.88 -10.91 6.83
CA PRO A 82 -12.25 -10.58 6.43
C PRO A 82 -13.11 -11.84 6.35
N GLN A 83 -14.02 -12.00 7.30
CA GLN A 83 -14.91 -13.18 7.37
C GLN A 83 -16.39 -12.81 7.44
N ARG A 84 -16.73 -11.53 7.64
CA ARG A 84 -18.09 -11.00 7.60
C ARG A 84 -18.25 -10.00 6.47
N ARG A 85 -19.40 -10.00 5.80
CA ARG A 85 -19.72 -8.96 4.79
C ARG A 85 -19.73 -7.59 5.48
N GLY A 86 -19.00 -6.63 4.91
CA GLY A 86 -18.89 -5.28 5.46
C GLY A 86 -17.94 -5.14 6.65
N GLN A 87 -17.15 -6.18 6.97
CA GLN A 87 -16.09 -6.06 7.99
C GLN A 87 -15.04 -5.04 7.53
N SER A 88 -14.93 -3.94 8.28
CA SER A 88 -14.08 -2.80 7.97
C SER A 88 -12.64 -2.96 8.45
N PHE A 89 -12.28 -4.04 9.16
CA PHE A 89 -10.95 -4.22 9.74
C PHE A 89 -10.39 -5.63 9.54
N LEU A 90 -9.09 -5.81 9.72
CA LEU A 90 -8.43 -7.10 9.90
C LEU A 90 -7.34 -7.01 10.97
N ILE A 91 -6.96 -8.15 11.55
CA ILE A 91 -5.93 -8.21 12.59
C ILE A 91 -4.81 -9.15 12.14
N ARG A 92 -3.57 -8.70 12.29
CA ARG A 92 -2.38 -9.47 11.90
C ARG A 92 -1.25 -9.34 12.90
N ALA A 93 -0.39 -10.36 12.96
CA ALA A 93 0.93 -10.27 13.55
C ALA A 93 1.96 -10.05 12.44
N CYS A 94 2.89 -9.12 12.65
CA CYS A 94 4.01 -8.88 11.75
C CYS A 94 5.30 -9.34 12.43
N LEU A 95 6.09 -10.15 11.72
CA LEU A 95 7.36 -10.70 12.15
C LEU A 95 8.49 -9.77 11.69
N TRP A 96 9.44 -9.48 12.56
CA TRP A 96 10.53 -8.53 12.30
C TRP A 96 11.86 -9.19 12.61
N ALA A 97 12.56 -9.68 11.58
CA ALA A 97 13.87 -10.30 11.74
C ALA A 97 14.98 -9.24 11.86
N SER A 98 16.03 -9.55 12.62
CA SER A 98 17.30 -8.81 12.59
C SER A 98 18.18 -9.28 11.44
N GLU A 99 19.25 -8.56 11.17
CA GLU A 99 20.24 -8.94 10.16
C GLU A 99 20.97 -10.27 10.51
N ASN A 100 20.88 -10.73 11.76
CA ASN A 100 21.55 -11.93 12.22
C ASN A 100 20.77 -13.23 11.95
N GLU A 101 19.44 -13.16 11.81
CA GLU A 101 18.62 -14.34 11.55
C GLU A 101 18.86 -14.90 10.14
N GLN A 102 18.81 -16.24 10.04
CA GLN A 102 19.03 -16.95 8.78
C GLN A 102 18.05 -16.50 7.68
N ILE A 103 16.80 -16.21 8.04
CA ILE A 103 15.78 -15.78 7.07
C ILE A 103 16.17 -14.48 6.37
N MET A 104 16.80 -13.54 7.09
CA MET A 104 17.29 -12.28 6.54
C MET A 104 18.54 -12.50 5.67
N LYS A 105 19.45 -13.38 6.09
CA LYS A 105 20.66 -13.72 5.31
C LYS A 105 20.34 -14.41 3.99
N VAL A 106 19.29 -15.23 3.95
CA VAL A 106 18.91 -16.01 2.76
C VAL A 106 17.95 -15.25 1.85
N SER A 107 16.94 -14.58 2.42
CA SER A 107 15.85 -13.97 1.65
C SER A 107 16.02 -12.47 1.42
N GLY A 108 17.04 -11.86 2.03
CA GLY A 108 17.21 -10.42 2.05
C GLY A 108 16.14 -9.70 2.86
N THR A 109 16.06 -8.39 2.64
CA THR A 109 15.17 -7.46 3.35
C THR A 109 13.75 -7.41 2.80
N ASP A 110 13.57 -7.84 1.56
CA ASP A 110 12.32 -7.67 0.80
C ASP A 110 11.09 -8.27 1.46
N PRO A 111 11.13 -9.50 2.03
CA PRO A 111 9.96 -10.09 2.68
C PRO A 111 9.46 -9.27 3.87
N PHE A 112 10.35 -8.56 4.55
CA PHE A 112 10.09 -7.75 5.76
C PHE A 112 9.81 -6.28 5.46
N PHE A 113 9.82 -5.90 4.18
CA PHE A 113 9.58 -4.53 3.71
C PHE A 113 10.58 -3.49 4.27
N TYR A 114 11.78 -3.91 4.65
CA TYR A 114 12.81 -2.98 5.11
C TYR A 114 13.40 -2.15 3.97
N TYR A 115 13.82 -0.92 4.29
CA TYR A 115 14.42 0.04 3.36
C TYR A 115 13.50 0.41 2.20
N LYS A 116 12.18 0.39 2.43
CA LYS A 116 11.14 0.78 1.48
C LYS A 116 10.35 1.94 2.07
N PRO A 117 10.78 3.20 1.91
CA PRO A 117 10.01 4.35 2.38
C PRO A 117 8.66 4.42 1.67
N HIS A 118 7.56 4.42 2.43
CA HIS A 118 6.21 4.47 1.89
C HIS A 118 5.20 5.09 2.86
N ASP A 119 4.11 5.61 2.34
CA ASP A 119 2.92 5.97 3.12
C ASP A 119 1.90 4.82 3.11
N HIS A 120 0.67 5.08 3.59
CA HIS A 120 -0.46 4.15 3.44
C HIS A 120 -1.71 4.91 3.03
N ASN A 121 -2.55 4.28 2.23
CA ASN A 121 -3.90 4.75 1.91
C ASN A 121 -4.97 4.21 2.88
N PHE A 122 -4.54 3.80 4.06
CA PHE A 122 -5.36 3.22 5.11
C PHE A 122 -4.73 3.54 6.48
N ASN A 123 -5.55 3.67 7.51
CA ASN A 123 -5.07 3.78 8.88
C ASN A 123 -4.73 2.38 9.44
N PHE A 124 -3.78 2.33 10.36
CA PHE A 124 -3.61 1.12 11.19
C PHE A 124 -2.98 1.44 12.54
N MET A 125 -3.36 0.69 13.57
CA MET A 125 -2.77 0.78 14.89
C MET A 125 -1.93 -0.46 15.16
N THR A 126 -0.75 -0.27 15.74
CA THR A 126 0.19 -1.35 16.04
C THR A 126 0.63 -1.32 17.50
N VAL A 127 0.88 -2.49 18.08
CA VAL A 127 1.50 -2.66 19.40
C VAL A 127 2.72 -3.57 19.30
N GLY A 128 3.82 -3.20 19.96
CA GLY A 128 4.97 -4.10 20.12
C GLY A 128 4.61 -5.29 21.01
N TYR A 129 4.84 -6.53 20.55
CA TYR A 129 4.37 -7.75 21.24
C TYR A 129 5.50 -8.66 21.73
N HIS A 130 6.54 -8.85 20.94
CA HIS A 130 7.66 -9.71 21.32
C HIS A 130 8.97 -9.08 20.86
N GLY A 131 10.03 -9.31 21.63
CA GLY A 131 11.37 -8.83 21.30
C GLY A 131 11.58 -7.33 21.56
N PRO A 132 12.77 -6.81 21.24
CA PRO A 132 13.12 -5.41 21.45
C PRO A 132 12.36 -4.43 20.53
N GLY A 133 11.74 -4.91 19.46
CA GLY A 133 11.08 -4.08 18.45
C GLY A 133 11.92 -3.85 17.20
N TYR A 134 11.32 -3.19 16.21
CA TYR A 134 11.98 -2.75 14.98
C TYR A 134 12.08 -1.22 14.91
N TRP A 135 13.05 -0.74 14.15
CA TRP A 135 13.32 0.68 13.96
C TRP A 135 12.59 1.21 12.73
N SER A 136 12.24 2.49 12.73
CA SER A 136 11.76 3.19 11.53
C SER A 136 12.28 4.62 11.50
N ASP A 137 12.61 5.10 10.29
CA ASP A 137 12.68 6.53 10.02
C ASP A 137 11.30 7.03 9.61
N TYR A 138 10.83 8.11 10.24
CA TYR A 138 9.51 8.68 9.99
C TYR A 138 9.62 10.01 9.27
N TYR A 139 8.76 10.17 8.28
CA TYR A 139 8.59 11.40 7.52
C TYR A 139 7.10 11.76 7.44
N GLU A 140 6.82 13.01 7.12
CA GLU A 140 5.46 13.50 6.78
C GLU A 140 5.48 14.25 5.46
N TYR A 141 4.32 14.30 4.81
CA TYR A 141 4.09 15.05 3.58
C TYR A 141 2.59 15.40 3.41
N GLU A 142 2.28 16.26 2.45
CA GLU A 142 0.91 16.71 2.16
C GLU A 142 0.33 15.96 0.95
N TYR A 143 -0.38 14.86 1.16
CA TYR A 143 -0.94 14.03 0.09
C TYR A 143 -1.82 14.79 -0.90
N LYS A 144 -2.72 15.65 -0.38
CA LYS A 144 -3.72 16.40 -1.16
C LYS A 144 -3.11 17.33 -2.21
N ASP A 145 -1.84 17.71 -2.02
CA ASP A 145 -1.12 18.62 -2.90
C ASP A 145 -0.28 17.85 -3.94
N ARG A 146 -0.42 16.52 -4.00
CA ARG A 146 0.34 15.63 -4.89
C ARG A 146 -0.55 14.95 -5.93
N ILE A 147 0.00 14.79 -7.13
CA ILE A 147 -0.63 14.05 -8.23
C ILE A 147 -0.29 12.56 -8.18
N GLY A 148 0.92 12.21 -7.74
CA GLY A 148 1.38 10.83 -7.58
C GLY A 148 2.18 10.25 -8.73
N TYR A 149 2.91 11.06 -9.50
CA TYR A 149 3.78 10.55 -10.57
C TYR A 149 5.24 10.40 -10.12
N LYS A 150 5.98 9.51 -10.78
CA LYS A 150 7.38 9.24 -10.44
C LYS A 150 8.24 10.48 -10.67
N GLY A 151 9.01 10.87 -9.64
CA GLY A 151 9.88 12.03 -9.64
C GLY A 151 9.20 13.32 -9.17
N GLU A 152 7.90 13.30 -8.88
CA GLU A 152 7.22 14.43 -8.25
C GLU A 152 7.84 14.72 -6.88
N ASP A 153 8.18 15.98 -6.62
CA ASP A 153 8.65 16.42 -5.30
C ASP A 153 7.51 16.28 -4.28
N ALA A 154 7.76 15.46 -3.24
CA ALA A 154 6.79 15.22 -2.18
C ALA A 154 6.92 16.23 -1.04
N GLY A 155 8.03 16.99 -0.96
CA GLY A 155 8.30 17.91 0.14
C GLY A 155 8.45 17.20 1.49
N LEU A 156 9.15 16.05 1.50
CA LEU A 156 9.28 15.18 2.67
C LEU A 156 9.89 15.92 3.87
N LYS A 157 9.24 15.80 5.03
CA LYS A 157 9.74 16.33 6.30
C LYS A 157 10.15 15.18 7.20
N PHE A 158 11.45 15.00 7.43
CA PHE A 158 11.93 14.05 8.43
C PHE A 158 11.44 14.48 9.82
N VAL A 159 10.90 13.53 10.57
CA VAL A 159 10.40 13.77 11.93
C VAL A 159 11.39 13.20 12.95
N GLU A 160 11.59 11.88 12.94
CA GLU A 160 12.53 11.20 13.83
C GLU A 160 12.83 9.78 13.36
N ARG A 161 13.84 9.17 13.98
CA ARG A 161 14.03 7.72 14.02
C ARG A 161 13.55 7.21 15.37
N SER A 162 12.63 6.25 15.40
CA SER A 162 12.21 5.62 16.65
C SER A 162 11.92 4.13 16.52
N ARG A 163 11.86 3.47 17.69
CA ARG A 163 11.65 2.03 17.81
C ARG A 163 10.23 1.75 18.29
N LEU A 164 9.59 0.72 17.72
CA LEU A 164 8.34 0.15 18.25
C LEU A 164 8.67 -0.93 19.29
N GLU A 165 8.92 -0.49 20.52
CA GLU A 165 9.27 -1.37 21.63
C GLU A 165 8.07 -2.17 22.14
N THR A 166 8.34 -3.27 22.85
CA THR A 166 7.27 -4.08 23.47
C THR A 166 6.36 -3.21 24.34
N GLY A 167 5.05 -3.28 24.06
CA GLY A 167 4.02 -2.53 24.77
C GLY A 167 3.76 -1.12 24.27
N LYS A 168 4.61 -0.54 23.41
CA LYS A 168 4.38 0.76 22.76
C LYS A 168 3.28 0.62 21.72
N ILE A 169 2.33 1.56 21.69
CA ILE A 169 1.23 1.61 20.74
C ILE A 169 1.40 2.82 19.82
N MET A 170 1.21 2.62 18.52
CA MET A 170 1.30 3.67 17.51
C MET A 170 0.15 3.56 16.50
N LEU A 171 -0.49 4.69 16.19
CA LEU A 171 -1.49 4.83 15.11
C LEU A 171 -0.86 5.50 13.90
N TYR A 172 -0.77 4.76 12.81
CA TYR A 172 -0.34 5.23 11.50
C TYR A 172 -1.55 5.82 10.78
N ARG A 173 -1.42 7.08 10.38
CA ARG A 173 -2.47 7.85 9.72
C ARG A 173 -2.32 7.73 8.21
N ALA A 174 -3.42 7.38 7.55
CA ALA A 174 -3.49 7.36 6.10
C ALA A 174 -3.03 8.71 5.51
N PHE A 175 -2.31 8.67 4.40
CA PHE A 175 -1.93 9.84 3.59
C PHE A 175 -1.06 10.87 4.30
N THR A 176 -0.53 10.56 5.49
CA THR A 176 0.25 11.50 6.29
C THR A 176 1.59 10.90 6.69
N ASP A 177 1.55 9.70 7.27
CA ASP A 177 2.74 9.09 7.85
C ASP A 177 3.49 8.26 6.82
N ILE A 178 4.73 8.67 6.54
CA ILE A 178 5.69 7.88 5.77
C ILE A 178 6.61 7.19 6.76
N HIS A 179 6.85 5.90 6.53
CA HIS A 179 7.83 5.13 7.30
C HIS A 179 8.82 4.41 6.39
N ASN A 180 10.07 4.41 6.82
CA ASN A 180 11.11 3.55 6.28
C ASN A 180 11.51 2.56 7.38
N GLN A 181 10.99 1.34 7.28
CA GLN A 181 11.22 0.31 8.29
C GLN A 181 12.63 -0.26 8.16
N LEU A 182 13.25 -0.52 9.30
CA LEU A 182 14.62 -0.99 9.42
C LEU A 182 14.66 -2.28 10.25
N PRO A 183 15.70 -3.13 10.08
CA PRO A 183 15.84 -4.36 10.84
C PRO A 183 15.72 -4.17 12.35
N ALA A 184 15.08 -5.14 12.99
CA ALA A 184 15.04 -5.23 14.45
C ALA A 184 16.43 -5.56 15.01
N ASP A 185 16.70 -5.25 16.29
CA ASP A 185 17.95 -5.66 16.94
C ASP A 185 18.00 -7.18 17.16
N LYS A 186 16.83 -7.79 17.34
CA LYS A 186 16.56 -9.23 17.44
C LYS A 186 15.17 -9.52 16.90
N PHE A 187 14.91 -10.77 16.52
CA PHE A 187 13.56 -11.20 16.14
C PHE A 187 12.48 -10.64 17.07
N SER A 188 11.55 -9.89 16.48
CA SER A 188 10.50 -9.17 17.17
C SER A 188 9.16 -9.39 16.48
N ILE A 189 8.07 -9.13 17.18
CA ILE A 189 6.71 -9.26 16.65
C ILE A 189 5.91 -8.02 17.06
N SER A 190 5.10 -7.50 16.14
CA SER A 190 4.05 -6.53 16.44
C SER A 190 2.67 -7.08 16.09
N LEU A 191 1.62 -6.59 16.73
CA LEU A 191 0.22 -6.88 16.39
C LEU A 191 -0.41 -5.62 15.81
N ASN A 192 -1.19 -5.77 14.74
CA ASN A 192 -1.80 -4.64 14.06
C ASN A 192 -3.31 -4.83 13.91
N ILE A 193 -4.06 -3.76 14.16
CA ILE A 193 -5.44 -3.58 13.69
C ILE A 193 -5.36 -2.71 12.43
N MET A 194 -5.82 -3.24 11.32
CA MET A 194 -5.72 -2.62 10.00
C MET A 194 -7.09 -2.15 9.52
N GLU A 195 -7.17 -0.95 8.96
CA GLU A 195 -8.30 -0.54 8.13
C GLU A 195 -8.42 -1.45 6.89
N ASN A 196 -9.65 -1.87 6.58
CA ASN A 196 -10.05 -2.70 5.46
C ASN A 196 -11.34 -2.11 4.83
N THR A 197 -11.22 -0.90 4.29
CA THR A 197 -12.30 -0.20 3.61
C THR A 197 -12.04 -0.15 2.11
N MET A 198 -12.98 0.42 1.34
CA MET A 198 -12.77 0.65 -0.09
C MET A 198 -11.68 1.70 -0.37
N ARG A 199 -11.25 2.50 0.63
CA ARG A 199 -10.24 3.54 0.49
C ARG A 199 -8.96 3.00 -0.15
N SER A 200 -8.49 1.85 0.30
CA SER A 200 -7.25 1.25 -0.21
C SER A 200 -7.34 0.79 -1.67
N SER A 201 -8.56 0.62 -2.19
CA SER A 201 -8.82 0.21 -3.57
C SER A 201 -8.99 1.39 -4.52
N VAL A 202 -9.25 2.59 -4.01
CA VAL A 202 -9.62 3.76 -4.83
C VAL A 202 -8.64 4.93 -4.71
N MET A 203 -7.85 4.97 -3.62
CA MET A 203 -6.84 5.99 -3.37
C MET A 203 -5.44 5.39 -3.46
N ASP A 204 -4.45 6.17 -3.88
CA ASP A 204 -3.09 5.67 -4.04
C ASP A 204 -2.26 5.66 -2.77
N GLN A 205 -1.37 4.68 -2.70
CA GLN A 205 -0.25 4.59 -1.80
C GLN A 205 1.04 4.78 -2.60
N TYR A 206 2.00 5.55 -2.07
CA TYR A 206 3.23 5.90 -2.73
C TYR A 206 4.46 5.32 -2.04
N ALA A 207 5.43 4.93 -2.86
CA ALA A 207 6.81 4.73 -2.44
C ALA A 207 7.57 6.05 -2.63
N PHE A 208 8.59 6.28 -1.80
CA PHE A 208 9.38 7.50 -1.83
C PHE A 208 10.87 7.23 -1.98
N ASN A 209 11.56 8.15 -2.65
CA ASN A 209 13.00 8.29 -2.55
C ASN A 209 13.30 9.38 -1.51
N VAL A 210 13.79 8.96 -0.36
CA VAL A 210 14.09 9.86 0.77
C VAL A 210 15.34 10.71 0.55
N GLU A 211 16.25 10.33 -0.36
CA GLU A 211 17.47 11.09 -0.63
C GLU A 211 17.18 12.39 -1.39
N ASN A 212 16.21 12.35 -2.30
CA ASN A 212 15.84 13.50 -3.12
C ASN A 212 14.42 14.03 -2.83
N GLY A 213 13.73 13.47 -1.84
CA GLY A 213 12.41 13.93 -1.39
C GLY A 213 11.27 13.67 -2.38
N SER A 214 11.38 12.71 -3.29
CA SER A 214 10.42 12.52 -4.38
C SER A 214 9.59 11.24 -4.28
N ILE A 215 8.44 11.21 -4.96
CA ILE A 215 7.66 10.00 -5.18
C ILE A 215 8.44 9.08 -6.14
N SER A 216 8.72 7.85 -5.72
CA SER A 216 9.43 6.87 -6.55
C SER A 216 8.49 5.97 -7.36
N GLY A 217 7.24 5.85 -6.93
CA GLY A 217 6.20 5.12 -7.64
C GLY A 217 4.94 4.88 -6.81
N VAL A 218 3.97 4.21 -7.42
CA VAL A 218 2.71 3.78 -6.78
C VAL A 218 2.86 2.34 -6.30
N ILE A 219 2.43 2.05 -5.07
CA ILE A 219 2.50 0.72 -4.47
C ILE A 219 1.23 -0.09 -4.75
N ASN A 220 0.09 0.58 -4.94
CA ASN A 220 -1.18 -0.06 -5.22
C ASN A 220 -1.11 -1.03 -6.39
N ARG A 221 -1.80 -2.17 -6.24
CA ARG A 221 -2.04 -3.09 -7.36
C ARG A 221 -3.38 -2.75 -7.99
N ILE A 222 -3.37 -2.35 -9.26
CA ILE A 222 -4.59 -2.09 -10.03
C ILE A 222 -4.69 -3.12 -11.13
N GLY A 223 -5.61 -4.06 -10.97
CA GLY A 223 -5.85 -5.12 -11.95
C GLY A 223 -6.47 -4.63 -13.26
N ALA A 224 -7.01 -3.41 -13.29
CA ALA A 224 -7.68 -2.87 -14.47
C ALA A 224 -6.74 -2.64 -15.66
N ALA A 225 -5.52 -2.14 -15.41
CA ALA A 225 -4.57 -1.79 -16.47
C ALA A 225 -4.28 -2.96 -17.44
N PRO A 226 -3.84 -4.16 -17.00
CA PRO A 226 -3.57 -5.26 -17.93
C PRO A 226 -4.83 -5.75 -18.66
N LEU A 227 -6.00 -5.75 -18.01
CA LEU A 227 -7.26 -6.14 -18.65
C LEU A 227 -7.63 -5.16 -19.77
N PHE A 228 -7.45 -3.86 -19.54
CA PHE A 228 -7.76 -2.84 -20.54
C PHE A 228 -6.81 -2.92 -21.73
N HIS A 229 -5.53 -3.25 -21.54
CA HIS A 229 -4.62 -3.49 -22.66
C HIS A 229 -5.04 -4.69 -23.53
N ILE A 230 -5.54 -5.77 -22.93
CA ILE A 230 -6.08 -6.93 -23.68
C ILE A 230 -7.30 -6.50 -24.52
N LEU A 231 -8.21 -5.71 -23.92
CA LEU A 231 -9.39 -5.19 -24.59
C LEU A 231 -9.02 -4.23 -25.73
N ALA A 232 -8.06 -3.33 -25.51
CA ALA A 232 -7.63 -2.34 -26.49
C ALA A 232 -6.96 -2.97 -27.72
N ALA A 233 -6.35 -4.16 -27.58
CA ALA A 233 -5.74 -4.90 -28.68
C ALA A 233 -6.74 -5.44 -29.72
N HIS A 234 -8.05 -5.31 -29.48
CA HIS A 234 -9.13 -5.78 -30.36
C HIS A 234 -9.98 -4.59 -30.86
N PRO A 235 -9.48 -3.77 -31.80
CA PRO A 235 -10.12 -2.51 -32.20
C PRO A 235 -11.48 -2.68 -32.89
N ASP A 236 -11.73 -3.83 -33.53
CA ASP A 236 -12.99 -4.11 -34.25
C ASP A 236 -14.09 -4.69 -33.35
N SER A 237 -14.00 -4.49 -32.03
CA SER A 237 -14.94 -5.06 -31.07
C SER A 237 -15.58 -3.98 -30.18
N GLU A 238 -16.67 -4.34 -29.49
CA GLU A 238 -17.35 -3.51 -28.48
C GLU A 238 -16.41 -3.04 -27.35
N SER A 239 -15.20 -3.62 -27.26
CA SER A 239 -14.20 -3.26 -26.26
C SER A 239 -13.76 -1.80 -26.31
N GLN A 240 -13.71 -1.17 -27.50
CA GLN A 240 -13.29 0.23 -27.64
C GLN A 240 -14.29 1.17 -26.99
N ASP A 241 -15.58 1.03 -27.32
CA ASP A 241 -16.67 1.85 -26.76
C ASP A 241 -16.71 1.73 -25.23
N ILE A 242 -16.50 0.51 -24.70
CA ILE A 242 -16.43 0.27 -23.25
C ILE A 242 -15.26 1.02 -22.63
N LEU A 243 -14.06 0.95 -23.21
CA LEU A 243 -12.88 1.65 -22.69
C LEU A 243 -13.05 3.17 -22.78
N GLU A 244 -13.63 3.69 -23.86
CA GLU A 244 -13.93 5.11 -23.99
C GLU A 244 -14.94 5.58 -22.94
N GLU A 245 -16.01 4.81 -22.69
CA GLU A 245 -16.97 5.14 -21.65
C GLU A 245 -16.33 5.12 -20.25
N ILE A 246 -15.50 4.11 -19.96
CA ILE A 246 -14.74 4.04 -18.70
C ILE A 246 -13.83 5.27 -18.57
N GLY A 247 -13.06 5.60 -19.61
CA GLY A 247 -12.17 6.76 -19.65
C GLY A 247 -12.91 8.06 -19.33
N ARG A 248 -14.13 8.23 -19.83
CA ARG A 248 -14.90 9.47 -19.66
C ARG A 248 -15.66 9.57 -18.35
N LYS A 249 -16.17 8.45 -17.81
CA LYS A 249 -17.19 8.49 -16.74
C LYS A 249 -16.83 7.78 -15.45
N HIS A 250 -15.80 6.92 -15.44
CA HIS A 250 -15.53 6.10 -14.26
C HIS A 250 -15.18 6.97 -13.03
N PRO A 251 -15.75 6.74 -11.83
CA PRO A 251 -15.56 7.64 -10.68
C PRO A 251 -14.12 7.70 -10.16
N ILE A 252 -13.32 6.65 -10.43
CA ILE A 252 -11.91 6.57 -10.04
C ILE A 252 -11.05 7.07 -11.20
N GLU A 253 -10.35 8.19 -10.98
CA GLU A 253 -9.50 8.88 -11.96
C GLU A 253 -8.41 7.96 -12.51
N ARG A 254 -7.82 7.11 -11.68
CA ARG A 254 -6.80 6.18 -12.13
C ARG A 254 -7.33 5.10 -13.08
N VAL A 255 -8.54 4.61 -12.85
CA VAL A 255 -9.18 3.67 -13.77
C VAL A 255 -9.49 4.34 -15.11
N ARG A 256 -9.94 5.61 -15.08
CA ARG A 256 -10.08 6.42 -16.29
C ARG A 256 -8.75 6.52 -17.05
N MET A 257 -7.67 6.85 -16.34
CA MET A 257 -6.33 6.97 -16.92
C MET A 257 -5.82 5.65 -17.50
N CYS A 258 -6.08 4.51 -16.84
CA CYS A 258 -5.75 3.20 -17.39
C CYS A 258 -6.46 2.94 -18.74
N ALA A 259 -7.72 3.37 -18.87
CA ALA A 259 -8.46 3.20 -20.12
C ALA A 259 -7.90 4.08 -21.24
N TYR A 260 -7.65 5.37 -20.97
CA TYR A 260 -6.98 6.27 -21.92
C TYR A 260 -5.61 5.73 -22.34
N HIS A 261 -4.79 5.28 -21.38
CA HIS A 261 -3.47 4.74 -21.65
C HIS A 261 -3.53 3.46 -22.50
N ALA A 262 -4.47 2.57 -22.23
CA ALA A 262 -4.68 1.35 -23.01
C ALA A 262 -5.11 1.67 -24.46
N LEU A 263 -6.07 2.58 -24.63
CA LEU A 263 -6.53 3.04 -25.94
C LEU A 263 -5.39 3.69 -26.75
N ALA A 264 -4.61 4.56 -26.13
CA ALA A 264 -3.46 5.21 -26.76
C ALA A 264 -2.36 4.21 -27.15
N SER A 265 -2.07 3.24 -26.28
CA SER A 265 -1.04 2.22 -26.52
C SER A 265 -1.40 1.23 -27.65
N ALA A 266 -2.68 1.10 -27.98
CA ALA A 266 -3.15 0.26 -29.07
C ALA A 266 -3.08 0.95 -30.45
N LYS A 267 -2.76 2.24 -30.50
CA LYS A 267 -2.65 2.99 -31.76
C LYS A 267 -1.36 2.68 -32.50
N THR A 268 -1.40 2.86 -33.82
CA THR A 268 -0.28 2.47 -34.71
C THR A 268 0.64 3.63 -35.06
N SER A 269 0.19 4.86 -34.82
CA SER A 269 0.97 6.08 -34.97
C SER A 269 1.00 6.88 -33.68
N ALA A 270 2.01 7.73 -33.54
CA ALA A 270 2.14 8.60 -32.38
C ALA A 270 1.05 9.68 -32.40
N GLU A 271 0.66 10.15 -33.58
CA GLU A 271 -0.42 11.13 -33.77
C GLU A 271 -1.76 10.58 -33.26
N GLU A 272 -2.12 9.35 -33.65
CA GLU A 272 -3.34 8.68 -33.14
C GLU A 272 -3.31 8.50 -31.61
N ALA A 273 -2.15 8.16 -31.04
CA ALA A 273 -2.00 8.02 -29.59
C ALA A 273 -2.17 9.36 -28.86
N LEU A 274 -1.64 10.45 -29.43
CA LEU A 274 -1.80 11.80 -28.90
C LEU A 274 -3.25 12.29 -28.96
N GLU A 275 -4.01 11.93 -30.00
CA GLU A 275 -5.44 12.25 -30.09
C GLU A 275 -6.25 11.64 -28.94
N ILE A 276 -5.90 10.44 -28.46
CA ILE A 276 -6.54 9.82 -27.30
C ILE A 276 -6.34 10.67 -26.04
N TYR A 277 -5.12 11.15 -25.80
CA TYR A 277 -4.81 12.02 -24.66
C TYR A 277 -5.39 13.42 -24.78
N ALA A 278 -5.55 13.94 -26.00
CA ALA A 278 -6.24 15.21 -26.27
C ALA A 278 -7.73 15.17 -25.90
N GLY A 279 -8.31 13.97 -25.75
CA GLY A 279 -9.66 13.78 -25.21
C GLY A 279 -9.80 14.09 -23.71
N ILE A 280 -8.69 14.31 -22.99
CA ILE A 280 -8.68 14.78 -21.60
C ILE A 280 -8.65 16.32 -21.63
N GLY A 281 -9.75 16.94 -21.21
CA GLY A 281 -9.95 18.38 -21.30
C GLY A 281 -9.57 19.15 -20.03
N ASP A 282 -9.65 20.48 -20.10
CA ASP A 282 -9.33 21.37 -18.97
C ASP A 282 -10.26 21.17 -17.76
N ALA A 283 -11.49 20.70 -18.01
CA ALA A 283 -12.48 20.41 -16.97
C ALA A 283 -12.26 19.05 -16.28
N ASP A 284 -11.41 18.18 -16.83
CA ASP A 284 -11.09 16.90 -16.20
C ASP A 284 -10.23 17.08 -14.95
N PRO A 285 -10.25 16.14 -13.98
CA PRO A 285 -9.44 16.23 -12.78
C PRO A 285 -7.94 16.47 -13.02
N ALA A 286 -7.29 17.18 -12.09
CA ALA A 286 -5.87 17.53 -12.19
C ALA A 286 -4.98 16.31 -12.42
N PHE A 287 -5.33 15.17 -11.80
CA PHE A 287 -4.66 13.89 -12.01
C PHE A 287 -4.61 13.50 -13.50
N LEU A 288 -5.76 13.49 -14.17
CA LEU A 288 -5.85 13.08 -15.58
C LEU A 288 -5.08 14.05 -16.48
N ARG A 289 -5.21 15.35 -16.22
CA ARG A 289 -4.52 16.37 -17.03
C ARG A 289 -3.01 16.23 -16.92
N GLU A 290 -2.48 16.05 -15.71
CA GLU A 290 -1.04 15.95 -15.51
C GLU A 290 -0.46 14.63 -16.03
N TRP A 291 -1.16 13.51 -15.84
CA TRP A 291 -0.75 12.24 -16.44
C TRP A 291 -0.83 12.26 -17.97
N SER A 292 -1.84 12.90 -18.54
CA SER A 292 -1.95 13.15 -19.99
C SER A 292 -0.74 13.93 -20.51
N ARG A 293 -0.35 15.00 -19.80
CA ARG A 293 0.83 15.82 -20.13
C ARG A 293 2.12 15.00 -20.08
N ILE A 294 2.30 14.16 -19.06
CA ILE A 294 3.48 13.29 -18.90
C ILE A 294 3.57 12.30 -20.06
N HIS A 295 2.50 11.58 -20.35
CA HIS A 295 2.49 10.58 -21.43
C HIS A 295 2.68 11.21 -22.81
N THR A 296 2.04 12.37 -23.06
CA THR A 296 2.22 13.13 -24.29
C THR A 296 3.69 13.53 -24.47
N ALA A 297 4.32 14.08 -23.44
CA ALA A 297 5.73 14.47 -23.49
C ALA A 297 6.67 13.28 -23.74
N ASP A 298 6.34 12.09 -23.22
CA ASP A 298 7.13 10.88 -23.47
C ASP A 298 6.98 10.37 -24.91
N ILE A 299 5.78 10.44 -25.48
CA ILE A 299 5.54 10.12 -26.89
C ILE A 299 6.30 11.09 -27.79
N GLU A 300 6.21 12.40 -27.54
CA GLU A 300 6.89 13.44 -28.33
C GLU A 300 8.41 13.27 -28.31
N LYS A 301 9.00 12.91 -27.16
CA LYS A 301 10.43 12.57 -27.07
C LYS A 301 10.79 11.42 -28.01
N LEU A 302 9.97 10.37 -28.07
CA LEU A 302 10.23 9.22 -28.94
C LEU A 302 10.17 9.59 -30.43
N ILE A 303 9.25 10.48 -30.83
CA ILE A 303 9.18 11.01 -32.21
C ILE A 303 10.44 11.83 -32.55
N SER A 304 10.94 12.61 -31.59
CA SER A 304 12.08 13.52 -31.78
C SER A 304 13.45 12.83 -31.84
N LEU A 305 13.54 11.55 -31.49
CA LEU A 305 14.79 10.79 -31.58
C LEU A 305 15.18 10.55 -33.05
N PRO A 306 16.47 10.72 -33.44
CA PRO A 306 16.91 10.40 -34.78
C PRO A 306 16.58 8.95 -35.12
N LYS A 307 15.92 8.70 -36.25
CA LYS A 307 15.79 7.34 -36.78
C LYS A 307 17.20 6.81 -37.02
N VAL A 308 17.58 5.76 -36.30
CA VAL A 308 18.81 5.02 -36.61
C VAL A 308 18.60 4.45 -38.01
N GLU A 309 19.26 5.03 -39.01
CA GLU A 309 19.33 4.43 -40.34
C GLU A 309 20.00 3.07 -40.18
N SER A 310 19.21 2.01 -40.32
CA SER A 310 19.72 0.66 -40.52
C SER A 310 20.45 0.67 -41.87
N GLY A 311 21.73 1.02 -41.83
CA GLY A 311 22.63 0.95 -42.98
C GLY A 311 22.60 -0.46 -43.54
N GLY A 312 21.96 -0.62 -44.69
CA GLY A 312 21.97 -1.86 -45.45
C GLY A 312 23.40 -2.20 -45.82
N MET A 313 23.97 -3.22 -45.18
CA MET A 313 25.16 -3.87 -45.68
C MET A 313 24.69 -4.93 -46.68
N ILE A 314 24.63 -4.52 -47.94
CA ILE A 314 24.68 -5.46 -49.06
C ILE A 314 26.13 -5.94 -49.13
N CYS A 315 26.34 -7.24 -48.87
CA CYS A 315 27.39 -8.02 -49.50
C CYS A 315 26.98 -9.48 -49.56
#